data_AF-A0A852GF26-F1
#
_entry.id   AF-A0A852GF26-F1
#
_cell.length_a   1.000
_cell.length_b   1.000
_cell.length_c   1.000
_cell.angle_alpha   90.00
_cell.angle_beta   90.00
_cell.angle_gamma   90.00
#
_symmetry.space_group_name_H-M   'P 1'
#
loop_
_entity.id
_entity.type
_entity.pdbx_description
1 polymer ?
#
loop_
_entity_poly.entity_id
_entity_poly.type
_entity_poly.pdbx_seq_one_letter_code
_entity_poly.pdbx_strand_id
1 'polypeptide(L)'
;MPVNVDIMYPQIFEGFLPVCNLYIHMERLLPVCRINDFQIADVLNPKTKRTARFLSGILNFVNFRELRREVYLELQLNYKLAMEKHQQLETANREAAVKLEKLNTIPVEHQAEVRQLTENIRELEQLLRQDYRRKQ
;
A
#
# COMPACT_ATOMS: atom_id res chain seq x y z
N MET A 1 3.08 -27.29 13.44
CA MET A 1 4.41 -27.91 13.67
C MET A 1 5.45 -27.03 13.00
N PRO A 2 6.59 -26.72 13.61
CA PRO A 2 7.66 -26.05 12.91
C PRO A 2 8.12 -26.95 11.75
N VAL A 3 8.27 -26.39 10.55
CA VAL A 3 8.56 -27.13 9.31
C VAL A 3 9.94 -27.82 9.36
N ASN A 4 10.78 -27.44 10.33
CA ASN A 4 12.19 -27.85 10.43
C ASN A 4 12.46 -28.97 11.45
N VAL A 5 11.44 -29.69 11.93
CA VAL A 5 11.63 -30.79 12.88
C VAL A 5 11.43 -32.11 12.15
N ASP A 6 12.53 -32.83 11.91
CA ASP A 6 12.48 -34.18 11.36
C ASP A 6 12.03 -35.15 12.46
N ILE A 7 10.79 -35.63 12.37
CA ILE A 7 10.16 -36.47 13.38
C ILE A 7 9.78 -37.79 12.72
N MET A 8 10.38 -38.89 13.20
CA MET A 8 10.15 -40.23 12.64
C MET A 8 8.67 -40.65 12.62
N TYR A 9 7.85 -40.16 13.56
CA TYR A 9 6.43 -40.47 13.67
C TYR A 9 5.58 -39.22 13.99
N PRO A 10 5.26 -38.38 12.99
CA PRO A 10 4.56 -37.11 13.21
C PRO A 10 3.16 -37.28 13.82
N GLN A 11 2.49 -38.39 13.54
CA GLN A 11 1.11 -38.67 13.98
C GLN A 11 1.00 -38.73 15.51
N ILE A 12 2.06 -39.16 16.20
CA ILE A 12 2.09 -39.26 17.66
C ILE A 12 1.98 -37.86 18.30
N PHE A 13 2.44 -36.81 17.61
CA PHE A 13 2.44 -35.45 18.13
C PHE A 13 1.14 -34.69 17.83
N GLU A 14 0.24 -35.22 17.01
CA GLU A 14 -0.99 -34.52 16.59
C GLU A 14 -1.84 -34.06 17.79
N GLY A 15 -1.93 -34.87 18.85
CA GLY A 15 -2.67 -34.52 20.06
C GLY A 15 -2.02 -33.39 20.88
N PHE A 16 -0.70 -33.23 20.80
CA PHE A 16 0.05 -32.22 21.56
C PHE A 16 0.24 -30.90 20.80
N LEU A 17 0.20 -30.94 19.46
CA LEU A 17 0.38 -29.75 18.61
C LEU A 17 -0.56 -28.58 18.96
N PRO A 18 -1.87 -28.79 19.20
CA PRO A 18 -2.77 -27.70 19.60
C PRO A 18 -2.34 -27.04 20.92
N VAL A 19 -1.83 -27.82 21.87
CA VAL A 19 -1.36 -27.33 23.18
C VAL A 19 -0.12 -26.45 23.01
N CYS A 20 0.85 -26.90 22.21
CA CYS A 20 2.03 -26.10 21.87
C CYS A 20 1.66 -24.81 21.15
N ASN A 21 0.78 -24.88 20.15
CA ASN A 21 0.36 -23.70 19.40
C ASN A 21 -0.33 -22.69 20.32
N LEU A 22 -1.24 -23.16 21.18
CA LEU A 22 -1.90 -22.32 22.17
C LEU A 22 -0.88 -21.63 23.08
N TYR A 23 0.08 -22.38 23.62
CA TYR A 23 1.14 -21.81 24.46
C TYR A 23 1.91 -20.71 23.73
N ILE A 24 2.40 -20.97 22.52
CA ILE A 24 3.17 -20.02 21.71
C ILE A 24 2.36 -18.75 21.43
N HIS A 25 1.08 -18.88 21.10
CA HIS A 25 0.22 -17.72 20.85
C HIS A 25 -0.08 -16.93 22.14
N MET A 26 -0.32 -17.61 23.25
CA MET A 26 -0.56 -16.98 24.54
C MET A 26 0.67 -16.26 25.09
N GLU A 27 1.87 -16.85 24.94
CA GLU A 27 3.13 -16.23 25.32
C GLU A 27 3.38 -14.89 24.60
N ARG A 28 2.89 -14.76 23.36
CA ARG A 28 2.96 -13.50 22.59
C ARG A 28 1.84 -12.52 22.94
N LEU A 29 0.63 -13.01 23.17
CA LEU A 29 -0.55 -12.18 23.43
C LEU A 29 -0.56 -11.60 24.84
N LEU A 30 -0.27 -12.42 25.85
CA LEU A 30 -0.43 -12.06 27.26
C LEU A 30 0.42 -10.86 27.72
N PRO A 31 1.65 -10.64 27.21
CA PRO A 31 2.39 -9.42 27.49
C PRO A 31 1.65 -8.14 27.07
N VAL A 32 0.94 -8.17 25.93
CA VAL A 32 0.08 -7.07 25.48
C VAL A 32 -1.09 -6.85 26.44
N CYS A 33 -1.59 -7.92 27.04
CA CYS A 33 -2.60 -7.92 28.10
C CYS A 33 -2.01 -7.63 29.50
N ARG A 34 -0.75 -7.18 29.61
CA ARG A 34 -0.04 -6.85 30.86
C ARG A 34 0.25 -8.05 31.77
N ILE A 35 0.43 -9.23 31.20
CA ILE A 35 0.76 -10.47 31.90
C ILE A 35 2.07 -11.02 31.34
N ASN A 36 3.11 -11.06 32.16
CA ASN A 36 4.47 -11.46 31.73
C ASN A 36 4.95 -12.78 32.34
N ASP A 37 4.16 -13.38 33.24
CA ASP A 37 4.54 -14.58 34.01
C ASP A 37 3.77 -15.84 33.55
N PHE A 38 3.39 -15.90 32.28
CA PHE A 38 2.72 -17.07 31.68
C PHE A 38 3.71 -18.20 31.42
N GLN A 39 3.32 -19.43 31.74
CA GLN A 39 4.15 -20.63 31.59
C GLN A 39 3.35 -21.78 30.99
N ILE A 40 4.04 -22.79 30.42
CA ILE A 40 3.39 -23.98 29.84
C ILE A 40 2.51 -24.72 30.87
N ALA A 41 2.90 -24.68 32.15
CA ALA A 41 2.13 -25.25 33.25
C ALA A 41 0.75 -24.61 33.41
N ASP A 42 0.55 -23.36 32.99
CA ASP A 42 -0.75 -22.70 33.04
C ASP A 42 -1.74 -23.26 32.01
N VAL A 43 -1.24 -23.94 30.98
CA VAL A 43 -2.06 -24.67 30.00
C VAL A 43 -2.28 -26.12 30.46
N LEU A 44 -1.23 -26.79 30.91
CA LEU A 44 -1.27 -28.21 31.28
C LEU A 44 -1.89 -28.48 32.66
N ASN A 45 -1.75 -27.55 33.60
CA ASN A 45 -2.20 -27.67 34.99
C ASN A 45 -2.74 -26.33 35.52
N PRO A 46 -3.87 -25.85 34.96
CA PRO A 46 -4.41 -24.53 35.25
C PRO A 46 -4.75 -24.36 36.74
N LYS A 47 -4.38 -23.20 37.31
CA LYS A 47 -4.73 -22.82 38.67
C LYS A 47 -5.80 -21.74 38.64
N THR A 48 -6.93 -21.96 39.31
CA THR A 48 -8.13 -21.12 39.26
C THR A 48 -7.83 -19.61 39.35
N LYS A 49 -7.05 -19.19 40.36
CA LYS A 49 -6.71 -17.76 40.54
C LYS A 49 -5.84 -17.19 39.41
N ARG A 50 -4.88 -17.97 38.90
CA ARG A 50 -4.00 -17.56 37.79
C ARG A 50 -4.77 -17.48 36.49
N THR A 51 -5.58 -18.50 36.18
CA THR A 51 -6.44 -18.54 35.00
C THR A 51 -7.42 -17.36 35.00
N ALA A 52 -8.08 -17.09 36.12
CA ALA A 52 -8.97 -15.94 36.26
C ALA A 52 -8.24 -14.61 35.96
N ARG A 53 -7.07 -14.40 36.55
CA ARG A 53 -6.23 -13.21 36.28
C ARG A 53 -5.91 -13.06 34.79
N PHE A 54 -5.57 -14.16 34.11
CA PHE A 54 -5.27 -14.13 32.68
C PHE A 54 -6.46 -13.76 31.82
N LEU A 55 -7.62 -14.37 32.09
CA LEU A 55 -8.86 -14.06 31.39
C LEU A 55 -9.29 -12.61 31.63
N SER A 56 -9.13 -12.09 32.85
CA SER A 56 -9.38 -10.67 33.14
C SER A 56 -8.47 -9.74 32.35
N GLY A 57 -7.17 -10.05 32.24
CA GLY A 57 -6.24 -9.27 31.43
C GLY A 57 -6.61 -9.27 29.94
N ILE A 58 -6.99 -10.43 29.40
CA ILE A 58 -7.46 -10.55 28.02
C ILE A 58 -8.75 -9.74 27.81
N LEU A 59 -9.72 -9.84 28.72
CA LEU A 59 -10.98 -9.09 28.62
C LEU A 59 -10.74 -7.58 28.63
N ASN A 60 -9.85 -7.10 29.50
CA ASN A 60 -9.47 -5.69 29.56
C ASN A 60 -8.84 -5.22 28.24
N PHE A 61 -7.97 -6.04 27.64
CA PHE A 61 -7.41 -5.75 26.32
C PHE A 61 -8.47 -5.69 25.23
N VAL A 62 -9.41 -6.65 25.20
CA VAL A 62 -10.51 -6.66 24.23
C VAL A 62 -11.37 -5.40 24.38
N ASN A 63 -11.74 -5.02 25.60
CA ASN A 63 -12.51 -3.81 25.85
C ASN A 63 -11.75 -2.56 25.39
N PHE A 64 -10.46 -2.46 25.69
CA PHE A 64 -9.63 -1.36 25.20
C PHE A 64 -9.55 -1.33 23.67
N ARG A 65 -9.41 -2.49 23.02
CA ARG A 65 -9.38 -2.59 21.56
C ARG A 65 -10.69 -2.08 20.95
N GLU A 66 -11.84 -2.48 21.51
CA GLU A 66 -13.14 -2.02 21.01
C GLU A 66 -13.33 -0.51 21.20
N LEU A 67 -12.90 0.06 22.33
CA LEU A 67 -12.90 1.52 22.54
C LEU A 67 -12.04 2.28 21.52
N ARG A 68 -10.95 1.66 21.06
CA ARG A 68 -10.05 2.26 20.05
C ARG A 68 -10.47 1.96 18.62
N ARG A 69 -11.42 1.03 18.42
CA ARG A 69 -11.80 0.52 17.10
C ARG A 69 -12.42 1.59 16.22
N GLU A 70 -13.29 2.42 16.77
CA GLU A 70 -13.96 3.48 16.01
C GLU A 70 -12.96 4.48 15.40
N VAL A 71 -12.05 4.99 16.22
CA VAL A 71 -10.96 5.89 15.78
C VAL A 71 -10.10 5.23 14.70
N TYR A 72 -9.77 3.95 14.87
CA TYR A 72 -9.00 3.21 13.88
C TYR A 72 -9.75 3.06 12.55
N LEU A 73 -11.04 2.73 12.59
CA LEU A 73 -11.87 2.58 11.39
C LEU A 73 -12.03 3.91 10.64
N GLU A 74 -12.19 5.01 11.36
CA GLU A 74 -12.21 6.36 10.76
C GLU A 74 -10.90 6.66 10.03
N LEU A 75 -9.75 6.41 10.68
CA LEU A 75 -8.45 6.60 10.06
C LEU A 75 -8.26 5.71 8.82
N GLN A 76 -8.69 4.45 8.90
CA GLN A 76 -8.63 3.50 7.79
C GLN A 76 -9.48 3.97 6.60
N LEU A 77 -10.69 4.49 6.86
CA LEU A 77 -11.57 5.03 5.83
C LEU A 77 -10.94 6.26 5.17
N ASN A 78 -10.44 7.20 5.96
CA ASN A 78 -9.79 8.41 5.45
C ASN A 78 -8.58 8.07 4.56
N TYR A 79 -7.76 7.12 5.00
CA TYR A 79 -6.63 6.63 4.21
C TYR A 79 -7.08 6.03 2.88
N LYS A 80 -8.13 5.20 2.89
CA LYS A 80 -8.69 4.58 1.68
C LYS A 80 -9.17 5.65 0.69
N LEU A 81 -9.95 6.63 1.14
CA LEU A 81 -10.45 7.71 0.30
C LEU A 81 -9.31 8.55 -0.29
N ALA A 82 -8.27 8.83 0.51
CA ALA A 82 -7.09 9.54 0.04
C ALA A 82 -6.36 8.76 -1.07
N MET A 83 -6.22 7.45 -0.90
CA MET A 83 -5.58 6.58 -1.90
C MET A 83 -6.39 6.51 -3.20
N GLU A 84 -7.72 6.38 -3.10
CA GLU A 84 -8.61 6.40 -4.27
C GLU A 84 -8.53 7.72 -5.03
N LYS A 85 -8.55 8.85 -4.31
CA LYS A 85 -8.37 10.18 -4.91
C LYS A 85 -7.01 10.33 -5.57
N HIS A 86 -5.95 9.84 -4.93
CA HIS A 86 -4.60 9.88 -5.50
C HIS A 86 -4.53 9.12 -6.83
N GLN A 87 -5.08 7.91 -6.87
CA GLN A 87 -5.12 7.10 -8.09
C GLN A 87 -5.94 7.77 -9.20
N GLN A 88 -7.10 8.35 -8.88
CA GLN A 88 -7.91 9.09 -9.85
C GLN A 88 -7.15 10.28 -10.45
N LEU A 89 -6.49 11.07 -9.60
CA LEU A 89 -5.69 12.21 -10.06
C LEU A 89 -4.49 11.76 -10.89
N GLU A 90 -3.84 10.67 -10.52
CA GLU A 90 -2.73 10.11 -11.29
C GLU A 90 -3.16 9.67 -12.68
N THR A 91 -4.30 8.97 -12.80
CA THR A 91 -4.88 8.59 -14.09
C THR A 91 -5.22 9.82 -14.93
N ALA A 92 -5.93 10.80 -14.35
CA ALA A 92 -6.29 12.04 -15.06
C ALA A 92 -5.04 12.81 -15.53
N ASN A 93 -3.99 12.84 -14.72
CA ASN A 93 -2.73 13.49 -15.07
C ASN A 93 -2.02 12.77 -16.23
N ARG A 94 -1.99 11.43 -16.21
CA ARG A 94 -1.44 10.64 -17.33
C ARG A 94 -2.23 10.89 -18.63
N GLU A 95 -3.56 10.92 -18.57
CA GLU A 95 -4.39 11.22 -19.74
C GLU A 95 -4.16 12.64 -20.27
N ALA A 96 -4.04 13.62 -19.38
CA ALA A 96 -3.73 14.99 -19.74
C ALA A 96 -2.34 15.10 -20.40
N ALA A 97 -1.34 14.39 -19.89
CA ALA A 97 0.00 14.35 -20.47
C ALA A 97 -0.03 13.78 -21.90
N VAL A 98 -0.77 12.68 -22.13
CA VAL A 98 -0.93 12.11 -23.48
C VAL A 98 -1.65 13.09 -24.43
N LYS A 99 -2.66 13.82 -23.95
CA LYS A 99 -3.35 14.84 -24.76
C LYS A 99 -2.42 16.02 -25.10
N LEU A 100 -1.62 16.47 -24.15
CA LEU A 100 -0.62 17.52 -24.38
C LEU A 100 0.43 17.08 -25.40
N GLU A 101 0.93 15.85 -25.31
CA GLU A 101 1.87 15.30 -26.29
C GLU A 101 1.26 15.31 -27.69
N LYS A 102 0.03 14.83 -27.86
CA LYS A 102 -0.70 14.85 -29.14
C LYS A 102 -0.88 16.26 -29.71
N LEU A 103 -1.15 17.25 -28.87
CA LEU A 103 -1.31 18.65 -29.30
C LEU A 103 0.03 19.31 -29.68
N ASN A 104 1.12 18.95 -29.00
CA ASN A 104 2.45 19.47 -29.29
C ASN A 104 3.13 18.81 -30.50
N THR A 105 2.59 17.69 -30.99
CA THR A 105 3.04 17.06 -32.23
C THR A 105 2.27 17.59 -33.42
N ILE A 106 2.98 18.08 -34.44
CA ILE A 106 2.36 18.40 -35.74
C ILE A 106 1.86 17.08 -36.36
N PRO A 107 0.55 16.94 -36.64
CA PRO A 107 0.02 15.74 -37.27
C PRO A 107 0.75 15.43 -38.57
N VAL A 108 1.04 14.14 -38.83
CA VAL A 108 1.83 13.70 -39.99
C VAL A 108 1.19 14.18 -41.31
N GLU A 109 -0.13 14.27 -41.36
CA GLU A 109 -0.90 14.79 -42.49
C GLU A 109 -0.55 16.24 -42.84
N HIS A 110 -0.29 17.07 -41.83
CA HIS A 110 0.05 18.48 -42.00
C HIS A 110 1.56 18.73 -42.06
N GLN A 111 2.42 17.73 -41.86
CA GLN A 111 3.87 17.94 -41.89
C GLN A 111 4.37 18.39 -43.26
N ALA A 112 3.83 17.83 -44.36
CA ALA A 112 4.23 18.21 -45.71
C ALA A 112 3.84 19.65 -46.03
N GLU A 113 2.62 20.04 -45.65
CA GLU A 113 2.07 21.38 -45.84
C GLU A 113 2.81 22.44 -45.00
N VAL A 114 3.05 22.14 -43.71
CA VAL A 114 3.82 23.01 -42.82
C VAL A 114 5.26 23.19 -43.32
N ARG A 115 5.90 22.12 -43.82
CA ARG A 115 7.25 22.21 -44.41
C ARG A 115 7.27 23.11 -45.65
N GLN A 116 6.31 22.93 -46.57
CA GLN A 116 6.19 23.79 -47.75
C GLN A 116 5.95 25.25 -47.39
N LEU A 117 5.01 25.52 -46.48
CA LEU A 117 4.72 26.88 -46.02
C LEU A 117 5.94 27.51 -45.32
N THR A 118 6.68 26.74 -44.53
CA THR A 118 7.89 27.23 -43.84
C THR A 118 8.99 27.61 -44.83
N GLU A 119 9.20 26.83 -45.89
CA GLU A 119 10.18 27.22 -46.92
C GLU A 119 9.71 28.41 -47.76
N ASN A 120 8.44 28.46 -48.14
CA ASN A 120 7.88 29.62 -48.84
C ASN A 120 8.05 30.92 -48.02
N ILE A 121 7.85 30.86 -46.70
CA ILE A 121 8.07 31.99 -45.80
C ILE A 121 9.55 32.38 -45.77
N ARG A 122 10.48 31.42 -45.69
CA ARG A 122 11.93 31.68 -45.74
C ARG A 122 12.37 32.36 -47.04
N GLU A 123 11.89 31.86 -48.17
CA GLU A 123 12.20 32.43 -49.48
C GLU A 123 11.68 33.87 -49.57
N LEU A 124 10.43 34.11 -49.14
CA LEU A 124 9.84 35.45 -49.09
C LEU A 124 10.62 36.38 -48.16
N GLU A 125 11.05 35.93 -46.97
CA GLU A 125 11.87 36.72 -46.06
C GLU A 125 13.25 37.06 -46.66
N GLN A 126 13.88 36.12 -47.37
CA GLN A 126 15.15 36.38 -48.05
C GLN A 126 14.99 37.41 -49.17
N LEU A 127 13.94 37.29 -49.99
CA LEU A 127 13.63 38.26 -51.02
C LEU A 127 13.35 39.64 -50.43
N LEU A 128 12.56 39.71 -49.35
CA LEU A 128 12.29 40.97 -48.65
C LEU A 128 13.59 41.62 -48.15
N ARG A 129 14.49 40.83 -47.54
CA ARG A 129 15.80 41.32 -47.07
C ARG A 129 16.69 41.79 -48.22
N GLN A 130 16.67 41.11 -49.37
CA GLN A 130 17.42 41.53 -50.55
C GLN A 130 16.86 42.83 -51.13
N ASP A 131 15.54 42.97 -51.22
CA ASP A 131 14.89 44.17 -51.71
C ASP A 131 15.09 45.37 -50.78
N TYR A 132 15.04 45.17 -49.47
CA TYR A 132 15.40 46.20 -48.49
C TYR A 132 16.86 46.65 -48.62
N ARG A 133 17.79 45.72 -48.89
CA ARG A 133 19.22 46.04 -49.12
C ARG A 133 19.47 46.73 -50.46
N ARG A 134 18.62 46.53 -51.48
CA ARG A 134 18.72 47.18 -52.80
C ARG A 134 18.11 48.57 -52.85
N LYS A 135 17.25 48.91 -51.87
CA LYS A 135 16.58 50.21 -51.75
C LYS A 135 17.25 51.19 -50.78
N GLN A 136 18.38 50.79 -50.16
CA GLN A 136 19.32 51.68 -49.46
C GLN A 136 20.46 52.08 -50.40
#